data_AF-A0A1Y3DVR9-F1
#
_entry.id   AF-A0A1Y3DVR9-F1
#
_cell.length_a   1.000
_cell.length_b   1.000
_cell.length_c   1.000
_cell.angle_alpha   90.00
_cell.angle_beta   90.00
_cell.angle_gamma   90.00
#
_symmetry.space_group_name_H-M   'P 1'
#
loop_
_entity.id
_entity.type
_entity.pdbx_description
1 polymer ?
#
loop_
_entity_poly.entity_id
_entity_poly.type
_entity_poly.pdbx_seq_one_letter_code
_entity_poly.pdbx_strand_id
1 'polypeptide(L)'
;MSWAQWWPHDPAPKTDSLDPYLVKVEKQKVYWYCACGTSKNQPWCDGTHKGSGRKPIMYIPQTSGYRLLSGCRQSTHLPHYDFSDLWVRANKNVPKAAVFTYVALFSFGIMTTWLFHP
;
A
#
# COMPACT_ATOMS: atom_id res chain seq x y z
N MET A 1 13.44 -7.43 -1.83
CA MET A 1 13.35 -8.41 -0.72
C MET A 1 12.46 -7.81 0.35
N SER A 2 11.33 -8.44 0.69
CA SER A 2 10.44 -7.90 1.71
C SER A 2 10.85 -8.41 3.10
N TRP A 3 10.57 -7.62 4.14
CA TRP A 3 10.81 -7.95 5.55
C TRP A 3 10.36 -9.38 5.92
N ALA A 4 9.21 -9.80 5.38
CA ALA A 4 8.63 -11.13 5.58
C ALA A 4 9.46 -12.31 5.04
N GLN A 5 10.41 -12.08 4.12
CA GLN A 5 11.27 -13.15 3.60
C GLN A 5 12.39 -13.54 4.57
N TRP A 6 12.76 -12.63 5.47
CA TRP A 6 13.84 -12.84 6.43
C TRP A 6 13.35 -13.45 7.74
N TRP A 7 12.08 -13.21 8.10
CA TRP A 7 11.48 -13.73 9.33
C TRP A 7 10.23 -14.58 9.03
N PRO A 8 10.38 -15.91 8.84
CA PRO A 8 9.28 -16.78 8.42
C PRO A 8 8.11 -16.86 9.42
N HIS A 9 8.38 -16.54 10.69
CA HIS A 9 7.38 -16.60 11.76
C HIS A 9 6.58 -15.31 11.92
N ASP A 10 7.02 -14.20 11.32
CA ASP A 10 6.26 -12.96 11.37
C ASP A 10 5.08 -13.05 10.40
N PRO A 11 3.83 -12.82 10.87
CA PRO A 11 2.69 -12.89 9.99
C PRO A 11 2.81 -11.80 8.92
N ALA A 12 2.80 -12.17 7.63
CA ALA A 12 2.85 -11.24 6.49
C ALA A 12 1.44 -11.02 5.89
N PRO A 13 1.09 -9.80 5.43
CA PRO A 13 -0.27 -9.53 5.01
C PRO A 13 -0.45 -10.12 3.62
N LYS A 14 -1.56 -10.83 3.40
CA LYS A 14 -1.87 -11.31 2.06
C LYS A 14 -2.17 -10.11 1.17
N THR A 15 -1.53 -10.05 0.01
CA THR A 15 -1.60 -8.90 -0.89
C THR A 15 -2.00 -9.33 -2.29
N ASP A 16 -3.32 -9.48 -2.49
CA ASP A 16 -3.91 -9.86 -3.77
C ASP A 16 -3.89 -8.68 -4.76
N SER A 17 -4.35 -7.49 -4.33
CA SER A 17 -4.19 -6.23 -5.07
C SER A 17 -3.31 -5.24 -4.31
N LEU A 18 -2.51 -4.47 -5.05
CA LEU A 18 -1.65 -3.42 -4.50
C LEU A 18 -2.29 -2.03 -4.61
N ASP A 19 -3.19 -1.85 -5.56
CA ASP A 19 -3.87 -0.58 -5.81
C ASP A 19 -4.72 -0.15 -4.62
N PRO A 20 -4.80 1.16 -4.34
CA PRO A 20 -5.65 1.68 -3.29
C PRO A 20 -7.14 1.48 -3.61
N TYR A 21 -7.94 1.31 -2.56
CA TYR A 21 -9.39 1.24 -2.68
C TYR A 21 -10.00 2.63 -2.50
N LEU A 22 -10.70 3.12 -3.52
CA LEU A 22 -11.50 4.34 -3.43
C LEU A 22 -12.87 3.98 -2.84
N VAL A 23 -13.12 4.41 -1.61
CA VAL A 23 -14.38 4.14 -0.90
C VAL A 23 -15.06 5.41 -0.43
N LYS A 24 -16.39 5.45 -0.52
CA LYS A 24 -17.20 6.52 0.06
C LYS A 24 -17.46 6.20 1.53
N VAL A 25 -17.12 7.13 2.42
CA VAL A 25 -17.28 6.98 3.87
C VAL A 25 -18.13 8.10 4.44
N GLU A 26 -18.81 7.81 5.55
CA GLU A 26 -19.68 8.75 6.27
C GLU A 26 -19.01 9.20 7.56
N LYS A 27 -19.05 10.50 7.86
CA LYS A 27 -18.51 11.10 9.08
C LYS A 27 -18.99 10.35 10.33
N GLN A 28 -18.07 10.13 11.26
CA GLN A 28 -18.33 9.48 12.57
C GLN A 28 -18.86 8.05 12.51
N LYS A 29 -18.93 7.42 11.33
CA LYS A 29 -19.29 6.01 11.21
C LYS A 29 -18.10 5.12 11.48
N VAL A 30 -18.31 4.05 12.25
CA VAL A 30 -17.25 3.09 12.55
C VAL A 30 -17.12 2.10 11.41
N TYR A 31 -15.92 2.00 10.86
CA TYR A 31 -15.55 0.99 9.89
C TYR A 31 -14.40 0.14 10.41
N TRP A 32 -14.32 -1.10 9.93
CA TRP A 32 -13.24 -2.04 10.27
C TRP A 32 -12.42 -2.35 9.03
N TYR A 33 -11.22 -1.81 8.97
CA TYR A 33 -10.30 -2.02 7.86
C TYR A 33 -9.60 -3.39 7.94
N CYS A 34 -9.49 -4.07 6.81
CA CYS A 34 -8.84 -5.37 6.69
C CYS A 34 -7.31 -5.24 6.60
N ALA A 35 -6.63 -5.47 7.72
CA ALA A 35 -5.16 -5.50 7.76
C ALA A 35 -4.54 -6.85 7.32
N CYS A 36 -5.31 -7.95 7.33
CA CYS A 36 -4.81 -9.29 7.01
C CYS A 36 -4.76 -9.61 5.51
N GLY A 37 -5.65 -8.99 4.72
CA GLY A 37 -5.78 -9.22 3.29
C GLY A 37 -6.49 -10.50 2.87
N THR A 38 -7.13 -11.20 3.79
CA THR A 38 -7.92 -12.42 3.50
C THR A 38 -9.41 -12.15 3.28
N SER A 39 -9.88 -10.94 3.61
CA SER A 39 -11.28 -10.57 3.45
C SER A 39 -11.69 -10.58 1.99
N LYS A 40 -12.88 -11.09 1.71
CA LYS A 40 -13.51 -11.03 0.38
C LYS A 40 -14.17 -9.68 0.12
N ASN A 41 -14.49 -8.92 1.18
CA ASN A 41 -15.15 -7.62 1.12
C ASN A 41 -14.15 -6.46 1.32
N GLN A 42 -13.00 -6.52 0.63
CA GLN A 42 -11.98 -5.48 0.71
C GLN A 42 -12.57 -4.10 0.34
N PRO A 43 -12.18 -3.02 1.03
CA PRO A 43 -11.13 -2.91 2.07
C PRO A 43 -11.58 -3.25 3.49
N TRP A 44 -12.81 -3.72 3.68
CA TRP A 44 -13.42 -3.95 4.98
C TRP A 44 -13.17 -5.37 5.50
N CYS A 45 -13.17 -5.52 6.82
CA CYS A 45 -13.03 -6.82 7.48
C CYS A 45 -14.36 -7.58 7.46
N ASP A 46 -14.31 -8.85 7.06
CA ASP A 46 -15.44 -9.79 7.03
C ASP A 46 -15.33 -10.90 8.10
N GLY A 47 -14.34 -10.80 9.00
CA GLY A 47 -14.08 -11.80 10.05
C GLY A 47 -13.18 -12.97 9.63
N THR A 48 -12.74 -13.05 8.36
CA THR A 48 -11.81 -14.09 7.88
C THR A 48 -10.38 -13.97 8.42
N HIS A 49 -10.07 -12.91 9.16
CA HIS A 49 -8.74 -12.66 9.73
C HIS A 49 -8.31 -13.66 10.82
N LYS A 50 -9.23 -14.51 11.30
CA LYS A 50 -8.94 -15.56 12.30
C LYS A 50 -7.84 -16.49 11.78
N GLY A 51 -6.78 -16.67 12.55
CA GLY A 51 -5.62 -17.49 12.17
C GLY A 51 -4.53 -16.76 11.36
N SER A 52 -4.76 -15.53 10.90
CA SER A 52 -3.76 -14.76 10.13
C SER A 52 -2.73 -14.01 11.00
N GLY A 53 -2.88 -14.04 12.33
CA GLY A 53 -2.03 -13.27 13.25
C GLY A 53 -2.25 -11.76 13.22
N ARG A 54 -3.09 -11.22 12.32
CA ARG A 54 -3.44 -9.79 12.22
C ARG A 54 -4.86 -9.51 12.69
N LYS A 55 -5.01 -8.36 13.35
CA LYS A 55 -6.31 -7.83 13.79
C LYS A 55 -6.78 -6.72 12.83
N PRO A 56 -8.09 -6.56 12.62
CA PRO A 56 -8.63 -5.44 11.87
C PRO A 56 -8.37 -4.11 12.61
N ILE A 57 -8.28 -3.03 11.84
CA ILE A 57 -8.02 -1.68 12.37
C ILE A 57 -9.33 -0.90 12.37
N MET A 58 -9.67 -0.28 13.50
CA MET A 58 -10.83 0.59 13.59
C MET A 58 -10.57 1.90 12.85
N TYR A 59 -11.51 2.30 11.98
CA TYR A 59 -11.44 3.52 11.19
C TYR A 59 -12.68 4.37 11.41
N ILE A 60 -12.49 5.60 11.88
CA ILE A 60 -13.57 6.58 12.09
C ILE A 60 -13.21 7.84 11.28
N PRO A 61 -13.88 8.10 10.14
CA PRO A 61 -13.61 9.26 9.31
C PRO A 61 -14.14 10.54 9.96
N GLN A 62 -13.35 11.61 9.90
CA GLN A 62 -13.70 12.93 10.43
C GLN A 62 -14.69 13.69 9.54
N THR A 63 -14.71 13.38 8.25
CA THR A 63 -15.56 14.04 7.25
C THR A 63 -16.08 13.01 6.24
N SER A 64 -17.33 13.20 5.79
CA SER A 64 -17.95 12.36 4.77
C SER A 64 -17.33 12.62 3.40
N GLY A 65 -17.15 11.60 2.58
CA GLY A 65 -16.62 11.73 1.22
C GLY A 65 -15.84 10.51 0.75
N TYR A 66 -15.15 10.64 -0.37
CA TYR A 66 -14.29 9.59 -0.89
C TYR A 66 -12.95 9.57 -0.16
N ARG A 67 -12.48 8.39 0.21
CA ARG A 67 -11.18 8.15 0.83
C ARG A 67 -10.46 7.05 0.09
N LEU A 68 -9.15 7.24 -0.07
CA LEU A 68 -8.23 6.22 -0.56
C LEU A 68 -7.70 5.44 0.64
N LEU A 69 -8.04 4.16 0.69
CA LEU A 69 -7.54 3.23 1.68
C LEU A 69 -6.46 2.36 1.05
N SER A 70 -5.42 2.03 1.82
CA SER A 70 -4.31 1.21 1.33
C SER A 70 -4.81 -0.17 0.92
N GLY A 71 -4.47 -0.61 -0.30
CA GLY A 71 -4.70 -2.00 -0.73
C GLY A 71 -3.55 -2.93 -0.36
N CYS A 72 -2.32 -2.41 -0.31
CA CYS A 72 -1.13 -3.20 -0.01
C CYS A 72 -0.98 -3.58 1.47
N ARG A 73 -1.70 -2.92 2.38
CA ARG A 73 -1.69 -3.16 3.84
C ARG A 73 -0.30 -3.01 4.49
N GLN A 74 0.58 -2.27 3.80
CA GLN A 74 1.96 -1.99 4.20
C GLN A 74 2.21 -0.48 4.38
N SER A 75 1.13 0.31 4.40
CA SER A 75 1.21 1.73 4.69
C SER A 75 1.74 1.97 6.10
N THR A 76 2.54 3.03 6.22
CA THR A 76 3.04 3.55 7.50
C THR A 76 1.90 4.12 8.35
N HIS A 77 0.87 4.70 7.72
CA HIS A 77 -0.31 5.28 8.37
C HIS A 77 -1.61 4.59 7.96
N LEU A 78 -1.68 3.28 8.24
CA LEU A 78 -2.90 2.48 8.09
C LEU A 78 -4.10 3.15 8.79
N PRO A 79 -5.30 3.16 8.18
CA PRO A 79 -5.70 2.46 6.95
C PRO A 79 -5.52 3.28 5.65
N HIS A 80 -4.96 4.48 5.75
CA HIS A 80 -4.90 5.42 4.63
C HIS A 80 -3.86 5.01 3.58
N TYR A 81 -4.02 5.56 2.38
CA TYR A 81 -3.04 5.43 1.32
C TYR A 81 -1.91 6.47 1.45
N ASP A 82 -0.66 6.02 1.26
CA ASP A 82 0.57 6.79 1.48
C ASP A 82 1.66 6.55 0.42
N PHE A 83 1.30 5.98 -0.74
CA PHE A 83 2.23 5.54 -1.78
C PHE A 83 3.22 4.43 -1.38
N SER A 84 3.09 3.84 -0.18
CA SER A 84 3.88 2.66 0.20
C SER A 84 3.73 1.49 -0.78
N ASP A 85 2.64 1.45 -1.55
CA ASP A 85 2.44 0.45 -2.60
C ASP A 85 3.54 0.47 -3.66
N LEU A 86 4.14 1.64 -3.96
CA LEU A 86 5.27 1.75 -4.89
C LEU A 86 6.47 0.96 -4.40
N TRP A 87 6.77 1.04 -3.10
CA TRP A 87 7.84 0.25 -2.48
C TRP A 87 7.54 -1.25 -2.55
N VAL A 88 6.28 -1.65 -2.33
CA VAL A 88 5.86 -3.04 -2.46
C VAL A 88 6.00 -3.53 -3.90
N ARG A 89 5.61 -2.72 -4.89
CA ARG A 89 5.76 -3.03 -6.33
C ARG A 89 7.23 -3.18 -6.71
N ALA A 90 8.08 -2.26 -6.27
CA ALA A 90 9.52 -2.30 -6.52
C ALA A 90 10.14 -3.59 -5.95
N ASN A 91 9.74 -3.97 -4.75
CA ASN A 91 10.20 -5.22 -4.13
C ASN A 91 9.68 -6.49 -4.80
N LYS A 92 8.46 -6.48 -5.36
CA LYS A 92 7.92 -7.62 -6.11
C LYS A 92 8.64 -7.82 -7.45
N ASN A 93 9.16 -6.77 -8.08
CA ASN A 93 9.89 -6.88 -9.34
C ASN A 93 11.09 -5.91 -9.39
N VAL A 94 12.18 -6.31 -8.73
CA VAL A 94 13.41 -5.53 -8.61
C VAL A 94 14.03 -5.19 -9.97
N PRO A 95 14.12 -6.11 -10.97
CA PRO A 95 14.67 -5.76 -12.28
C PRO A 95 13.87 -4.64 -12.98
N LYS A 96 12.53 -4.71 -12.97
CA LYS A 96 11.69 -3.65 -13.55
C LYS A 96 11.88 -2.31 -12.84
N ALA A 97 11.96 -2.34 -11.50
CA ALA A 97 12.20 -1.14 -10.72
C ALA A 97 13.57 -0.51 -11.02
N ALA A 98 14.62 -1.33 -11.13
CA ALA A 98 15.97 -0.88 -11.45
C ALA A 98 16.04 -0.21 -12.83
N VAL A 99 15.42 -0.82 -13.85
CA VAL A 99 15.33 -0.24 -15.20
C VAL A 99 14.59 1.10 -15.15
N PHE A 100 13.45 1.18 -14.45
CA PHE A 100 12.70 2.42 -14.31
C PHE A 100 13.53 3.53 -13.65
N THR A 101 14.20 3.22 -12.53
CA THR A 101 15.04 4.20 -11.83
C THR A 101 16.22 4.66 -12.67
N TYR A 102 16.85 3.75 -13.42
CA TYR A 102 17.97 4.10 -14.30
C TYR A 102 17.53 5.08 -15.40
N VAL A 103 16.42 4.77 -16.10
CA VAL A 103 15.90 5.63 -17.16
C VAL A 103 15.51 7.00 -16.61
N ALA A 104 14.82 7.04 -15.46
CA ALA A 104 14.40 8.30 -14.84
C ALA A 104 15.60 9.20 -14.47
N LEU A 105 16.62 8.63 -13.82
CA LEU A 105 17.82 9.36 -13.41
C LEU A 105 18.66 9.80 -14.62
N PHE A 106 18.80 8.94 -15.63
CA PHE A 106 19.53 9.26 -16.86
C PHE A 106 18.86 10.40 -17.64
N SER A 107 17.55 10.33 -17.83
CA SER A 107 16.78 11.39 -18.49
C SER A 107 16.80 12.69 -17.71
N PHE A 108 16.66 12.64 -16.38
CA PHE A 108 16.79 13.83 -15.54
C PHE A 108 18.18 14.44 -15.65
N GLY A 109 19.24 13.62 -15.65
CA GLY A 109 20.61 14.06 -15.88
C GLY A 109 20.78 14.83 -17.19
N ILE A 110 20.38 14.23 -18.32
CA ILE A 110 20.45 14.89 -19.64
C ILE A 110 19.66 16.21 -19.64
N MET A 111 18.45 16.22 -19.09
CA MET A 111 17.61 17.41 -19.03
C MET A 111 18.29 18.52 -18.20
N THR A 112 18.87 18.17 -17.05
CA THR A 112 19.58 19.14 -16.22
C THR A 112 20.83 19.67 -16.92
N THR A 113 21.59 18.82 -17.63
CA THR A 113 22.73 19.28 -18.45
C THR A 113 22.27 20.29 -19.50
N TRP A 114 21.18 20.03 -20.21
CA TRP A 114 20.64 20.95 -21.22
C TRP A 114 20.14 22.27 -20.63
N LEU A 115 19.54 22.25 -19.44
CA LEU A 115 19.02 23.46 -18.78
C LEU A 115 20.12 24.34 -18.17
N PHE A 116 21.17 23.74 -17.61
CA PHE A 116 22.21 24.46 -16.86
C PHE A 116 23.53 24.64 -17.64
N HIS A 117 23.69 23.97 -18.78
CA HIS A 117 24.81 24.14 -19.71
C HIS A 117 24.28 24.25 -21.16
N PRO A 118 23.60 25.36 -21.52
CA PRO A 118 23.23 25.63 -22.91
C PRO A 118 24.46 25.78 -23.82
#